data_AF-A0A6P2M7R6-F1
#
_entry.id   AF-A0A6P2M7R6-F1
#
_cell.length_a   1.000
_cell.length_b   1.000
_cell.length_c   1.000
_cell.angle_alpha   90.00
_cell.angle_beta   90.00
_cell.angle_gamma   90.00
#
_symmetry.space_group_name_H-M   'P 1'
#
loop_
_entity.id
_entity.type
_entity.pdbx_description
1 polymer ?
#
loop_
_entity_poly.entity_id
_entity_poly.type
_entity_poly.pdbx_seq_one_letter_code
_entity_poly.pdbx_strand_id
1 'polypeptide(L)' 'MLSAHEFATLMLVQSAPDQIDLDREDLNALLEHQLVALQEMGSGRRRPCLTPNGQSFVQAVVRVR' A
#
# COMPACT_ATOMS: atom_id res chain seq x y z
N MET A 1 -1.65 15.01 0.66
CA MET A 1 -2.79 14.36 1.36
C MET A 1 -3.24 13.24 0.45
N LEU A 2 -3.55 12.05 0.98
CA LEU A 2 -4.00 10.94 0.14
C LEU A 2 -5.41 11.24 -0.41
N SER A 3 -5.62 10.95 -1.69
CA SER A 3 -6.94 10.90 -2.30
C SER A 3 -7.73 9.69 -1.80
N ALA A 4 -9.04 9.68 -2.01
CA ALA A 4 -9.89 8.54 -1.65
C ALA A 4 -9.47 7.24 -2.36
N HIS A 5 -8.97 7.34 -3.60
CA HIS A 5 -8.52 6.19 -4.40
C HIS A 5 -7.19 5.64 -3.91
N GLU A 6 -6.25 6.50 -3.53
CA GLU A 6 -4.97 6.12 -2.93
C GLU A 6 -5.19 5.47 -1.57
N PHE A 7 -6.11 6.03 -0.76
CA PHE A 7 -6.48 5.43 0.52
C PHE A 7 -7.13 4.05 0.34
N ALA A 8 -8.05 3.89 -0.61
CA ALA A 8 -8.64 2.59 -0.93
C ALA A 8 -7.58 1.57 -1.38
N THR A 9 -6.62 1.99 -2.20
CA THR A 9 -5.49 1.16 -2.64
C THR A 9 -4.62 0.75 -1.46
N LEU A 10 -4.33 1.66 -0.52
CA LEU A 10 -3.57 1.36 0.69
C LEU A 10 -4.27 0.31 1.56
N MET A 11 -5.60 0.41 1.71
CA MET A 11 -6.41 -0.58 2.43
C MET A 11 -6.39 -1.95 1.72
N LEU A 12 -6.43 -1.97 0.39
CA LEU A 12 -6.26 -3.21 -0.39
C LEU A 12 -4.86 -3.80 -0.20
N VAL A 13 -3.79 -2.99 -0.15
CA VAL A 13 -2.42 -3.51 0.07
C VAL A 13 -2.33 -4.22 1.42
N GLN A 14 -3.06 -3.73 2.42
CA GLN A 14 -3.12 -4.38 3.74
C GLN A 14 -3.85 -5.73 3.71
N SER A 15 -4.92 -5.85 2.92
CA SER A 15 -5.89 -6.93 3.04
C SER A 15 -5.80 -7.99 1.93
N ALA A 16 -5.34 -7.61 0.74
CA ALA A 16 -5.18 -8.46 -0.43
C ALA A 16 -3.99 -8.02 -1.32
N PRO A 17 -2.75 -8.01 -0.79
CA PRO A 17 -1.58 -7.50 -1.50
C PRO A 17 -1.30 -8.23 -2.82
N ASP A 18 -1.64 -9.52 -2.92
CA ASP A 18 -1.37 -10.33 -4.11
C ASP A 18 -2.35 -10.06 -5.27
N GLN A 19 -3.43 -9.30 -5.04
CA GLN A 19 -4.44 -8.96 -6.06
C GLN A 19 -4.22 -7.57 -6.67
N ILE A 20 -3.16 -6.87 -6.24
CA ILE A 20 -2.91 -5.50 -6.66
C ILE A 20 -2.00 -5.48 -7.87
N ASP A 21 -2.47 -4.80 -8.90
CA ASP A 21 -1.66 -4.50 -10.08
C ASP A 21 -0.53 -3.53 -9.70
N LEU A 22 0.70 -3.92 -10.03
CA LEU A 22 1.90 -3.13 -9.76
C LEU A 22 2.01 -1.88 -10.65
N ASP A 23 1.31 -1.85 -11.78
CA ASP A 23 1.35 -0.77 -12.76
C ASP A 23 0.30 0.33 -12.49
N ARG A 24 -0.44 0.22 -11.39
CA ARG A 24 -1.49 1.18 -11.02
C ARG A 24 -0.90 2.50 -10.54
N GLU A 25 -1.32 3.63 -11.11
CA GLU A 25 -0.86 4.98 -10.73
C GLU A 25 -1.02 5.26 -9.22
N ASP A 26 -2.14 4.84 -8.63
CA ASP A 26 -2.39 4.96 -7.18
C ASP A 26 -1.31 4.25 -6.35
N LEU A 27 -0.82 3.09 -6.81
CA LEU A 27 0.24 2.36 -6.11
C LEU A 27 1.57 3.10 -6.21
N ASN A 28 1.87 3.68 -7.36
CA ASN A 28 3.06 4.49 -7.55
C ASN A 28 3.07 5.71 -6.62
N ALA A 29 1.93 6.40 -6.47
CA ALA A 29 1.80 7.48 -5.50
C ALA A 29 2.04 7.00 -4.04
N LEU A 30 1.56 5.81 -3.67
CA LEU A 30 1.81 5.23 -2.35
C LEU A 30 3.28 4.84 -2.11
N LEU A 31 4.00 4.44 -3.17
CA LEU A 31 5.44 4.20 -3.14
C LEU A 31 6.20 5.52 -2.96
N GLU A 32 5.81 6.58 -3.68
CA GLU A 32 6.38 7.94 -3.53
C GLU A 32 6.15 8.50 -2.12
N HIS A 33 4.99 8.24 -1.53
CA HIS A 33 4.67 8.58 -0.16
C HIS A 33 5.33 7.68 0.89
N GLN A 34 6.09 6.65 0.48
CA GLN A 34 6.76 5.69 1.36
C GLN A 34 5.79 4.97 2.31
N LEU A 35 4.53 4.81 1.92
CA LEU A 35 3.53 4.06 2.68
C LEU A 35 3.50 2.58 2.26
N VAL A 36 3.93 2.31 1.03
CA VAL A 36 4.03 0.97 0.45
C VAL A 36 5.46 0.75 -0.04
N ALA A 37 5.91 -0.50 -0.05
CA ALA A 37 7.14 -0.95 -0.68
C ALA A 37 6.87 -2.20 -1.52
N LEU A 38 7.75 -2.50 -2.48
CA LEU A 38 7.70 -3.74 -3.23
C LEU A 38 8.61 -4.78 -2.59
N GLN A 39 8.02 -5.87 -2.10
CA GLN A 39 8.76 -7.00 -1.57
C GLN A 39 9.00 -8.03 -2.67
N GLU A 40 10.27 -8.39 -2.89
CA GLU A 40 10.63 -9.51 -3.76
C GLU A 40 10.31 -10.83 -3.07
N MET A 41 9.52 -11.65 -3.74
CA MET A 41 9.28 -13.04 -3.40
C MET A 41 10.30 -13.90 -4.15
N GLY A 42 10.75 -15.00 -3.53
CA GLY A 42 11.86 -15.85 -3.97
C GLY A 42 11.75 -16.48 -5.38
N SER A 43 10.71 -16.15 -6.14
CA SER A 43 10.51 -16.53 -7.55
C SER A 43 10.65 -15.35 -8.52
N GLY A 44 11.26 -14.23 -8.12
CA GLY A 44 11.35 -13.00 -8.92
C GLY A 44 10.03 -12.23 -9.04
N ARG A 45 8.99 -12.64 -8.31
CA ARG A 45 7.71 -11.93 -8.23
C ARG A 45 7.84 -10.81 -7.21
N ARG A 46 7.29 -9.63 -7.51
CA ARG A 46 7.17 -8.54 -6.55
C ARG A 46 5.73 -8.46 -6.08
N ARG A 47 5.54 -8.13 -4.81
CA ARG A 47 4.22 -7.79 -4.27
C ARG A 47 4.30 -6.51 -3.46
N PRO A 48 3.25 -5.67 -3.46
CA PRO A 48 3.21 -4.51 -2.59
C PRO A 48 3.02 -4.95 -1.13
N CYS A 49 3.70 -4.28 -0.22
CA CYS A 49 3.55 -4.45 1.22
C CYS A 49 3.58 -3.10 1.93
N LEU A 50 2.89 -2.99 3.06
CA LEU A 50 2.93 -1.77 3.87
C LEU A 50 4.32 -1.57 4.48
N THR A 51 4.83 -0.34 4.44
CA THR A 51 5.99 0.08 5.24
C THR A 51 5.56 0.28 6.70
N PRO A 52 6.51 0.42 7.65
CA PRO A 52 6.17 0.83 9.02
C PRO A 52 5.38 2.14 9.08
N ASN A 53 5.66 3.08 8.16
CA ASN A 53 4.93 4.35 8.03
C ASN A 53 3.51 4.11 7.53
N GLY A 54 3.34 3.27 6.49
CA GLY A 54 2.03 2.87 5.98
C GLY A 54 1.17 2.17 7.03
N GLN A 55 1.76 1.26 7.82
CA GLN A 55 1.08 0.59 8.92
C GLN A 55 0.62 1.60 9.98
N SER A 56 1.50 2.51 10.41
CA SER A 56 1.17 3.55 11.38
C SER A 56 0.07 4.48 10.87
N PHE A 57 0.11 4.85 9.60
CA PHE A 57 -0.90 5.68 8.95
C PHE A 57 -2.28 4.99 8.95
N VAL A 58 -2.35 3.73 8.51
CA VAL A 58 -3.60 2.95 8.51
C VAL A 58 -4.14 2.80 9.93
N GLN A 59 -3.28 2.48 10.91
CA GLN A 59 -3.69 2.38 12.31
C GLN A 59 -4.25 3.70 12.85
N ALA A 60 -3.62 4.84 12.52
CA ALA A 60 -4.10 6.15 12.93
C ALA A 60 -5.49 6.45 12.35
N VAL A 61 -5.73 6.16 11.07
CA VAL A 61 -7.02 6.44 10.42
C VAL A 61 -8.12 5.48 10.88
N VAL A 62 -7.81 4.19 11.05
CA VAL A 62 -8.80 3.19 11.53
C VAL A 62 -9.20 3.44 12.99
N ARG A 63 -8.31 4.04 13.80
CA ARG A 63 -8.58 4.36 15.21
C ARG A 63 -9.48 5.60 15.40
N VAL A 64 -9.68 6.42 14.37
CA VAL A 64 -10.54 7.62 14.40
C VAL A 64 -12.02 7.27 14.08
N ARG A 65 -12.45 6.04 14.34
CA ARG A 65 -13.85 5.63 14.20
C ARG A 65 -14.75 6.16 15.30
#